data_AF-A0AAV7AY21-F1
#
_entry.id   AF-A0AAV7AY21-F1
#
_cell.length_a   1.000
_cell.length_b   1.000
_cell.length_c   1.000
_cell.angle_alpha   90.00
_cell.angle_beta   90.00
_cell.angle_gamma   90.00
#
_symmetry.space_group_name_H-M   'P 1'
#
loop_
_entity.id
_entity.type
_entity.pdbx_description
1 polymer ?
#
loop_
_entity_poly.entity_id
_entity_poly.type
_entity_poly.pdbx_seq_one_letter_code
_entity_poly.pdbx_strand_id
1 'polypeptide(L)'
;YFQAPDKRKALESTMSLVTQTLASVACQVGVAARHVSDMLEIQSLVLQKEEAKVRYISQLLDVHVDKVARQKIGKLTTAKKFHHTQKIQNGQNNRPMTSYTRIPINFNSLDNTGHGFMVRLMCCTRLFFI
;
A
#
# COMPACT_ATOMS: atom_id res chain seq x y z
N TYR A 1 40.81 49.74 55.68
CA TYR A 1 40.77 51.11 55.13
C TYR A 1 40.67 52.18 56.22
N PHE A 2 39.63 52.17 57.08
CA PHE A 2 39.43 53.19 58.13
C PHE A 2 40.52 53.23 59.24
N GLN A 3 41.10 52.07 59.58
CA GLN A 3 42.16 51.96 60.58
C GLN A 3 43.58 51.93 59.96
N ALA A 4 43.70 52.08 58.64
CA ALA A 4 44.99 51.94 57.95
C ALA A 4 45.80 53.25 58.01
N PRO A 5 47.10 53.19 58.36
CA PRO A 5 47.97 54.38 58.37
C PRO A 5 48.16 54.95 56.96
N ASP A 6 48.35 54.09 55.95
CA ASP A 6 48.47 54.46 54.54
C ASP A 6 47.20 54.12 53.74
N LYS A 7 46.32 55.12 53.59
CA LYS A 7 45.05 54.95 52.87
C LYS A 7 45.20 54.55 51.40
N ARG A 8 46.26 55.01 50.73
CA ARG A 8 46.52 54.69 49.30
C ARG A 8 46.81 53.20 49.10
N LYS A 9 47.72 52.64 49.91
CA LYS A 9 48.05 51.22 49.88
C LYS A 9 46.82 50.36 50.23
N ALA A 10 46.03 50.77 51.22
CA ALA A 10 44.79 50.07 51.58
C ALA A 10 43.74 50.09 50.46
N LEU A 11 43.63 51.19 49.70
CA LEU A 11 42.74 51.27 48.53
C LEU A 11 43.20 50.33 47.41
N GLU A 12 44.50 50.33 47.09
CA GLU A 12 45.07 49.47 46.05
C GLU A 12 44.86 47.98 46.37
N SER A 13 45.09 47.57 47.63
CA SER A 13 44.76 46.20 48.07
C SER A 13 43.27 45.88 47.93
N THR A 14 42.38 46.85 48.18
CA THR A 14 40.93 46.67 47.99
C THR A 14 40.58 46.53 46.51
N MET A 15 41.17 47.34 45.63
CA MET A 15 40.93 47.24 44.17
C MET A 15 41.40 45.90 43.60
N SER A 16 42.58 45.41 44.05
CA SER A 16 43.07 44.09 43.69
C SER A 16 42.13 42.99 44.18
N LEU A 17 41.66 43.07 45.43
CA LEU A 17 40.69 42.13 45.99
C LEU A 17 39.35 42.15 45.24
N VAL A 18 38.82 43.34 44.90
CA VAL A 18 37.58 43.47 44.12
C VAL A 18 37.74 42.85 42.74
N THR A 19 38.88 43.09 42.07
CA THR A 19 39.16 42.50 40.76
C THR A 19 39.22 40.97 40.84
N GLN A 20 39.89 40.43 41.86
CA GLN A 20 40.02 38.98 42.07
C GLN A 20 38.67 38.33 42.42
N THR A 21 37.90 38.94 43.32
CA THR A 21 36.59 38.40 43.74
C THR A 21 35.59 38.44 42.60
N LEU A 22 35.55 39.53 41.82
CA LEU A 22 34.71 39.63 40.63
C LEU A 22 35.08 38.55 39.59
N ALA A 23 36.38 38.39 39.29
CA ALA A 23 36.85 37.36 38.37
C ALA A 23 36.52 35.94 38.86
N SER A 24 36.66 35.68 40.16
CA SER A 24 36.33 34.39 40.76
C SER A 24 34.84 34.07 40.62
N VAL A 25 33.95 35.00 40.97
CA VAL A 25 32.50 34.80 40.86
C VAL A 25 32.09 34.62 39.40
N ALA A 26 32.61 35.45 38.48
CA ALA A 26 32.31 35.32 37.05
C ALA A 26 32.75 33.95 36.50
N CYS A 27 33.93 33.46 36.90
CA CYS A 27 34.40 32.12 36.53
C CYS A 27 33.49 31.02 37.10
N GLN A 28 33.12 31.11 38.38
CA GLN A 28 32.23 30.14 39.02
C GLN A 28 30.85 30.08 38.34
N VAL A 29 30.27 31.23 38.03
CA VAL A 29 29.00 31.32 37.29
C VAL A 29 29.15 30.67 35.91
N GLY A 30 30.23 30.96 35.18
CA GLY A 30 30.48 30.38 33.87
C GLY A 30 30.66 28.85 33.91
N VAL A 31 31.37 28.32 34.91
CA VAL A 31 31.55 26.88 35.11
C VAL A 31 30.21 26.22 35.46
N ALA A 32 29.47 26.78 36.41
CA ALA A 32 28.17 26.25 36.83
C ALA A 32 27.18 26.23 35.66
N ALA A 33 27.12 27.32 34.87
CA ALA A 33 26.27 27.39 33.69
C ALA A 33 26.62 26.32 32.66
N ARG A 34 27.92 26.10 32.37
CA ARG A 34 28.35 25.02 31.46
C ARG A 34 27.94 23.65 31.97
N HIS A 35 28.19 23.35 33.24
CA HIS A 35 27.81 22.06 33.81
C HIS A 35 26.30 21.81 33.74
N VAL A 36 25.48 22.84 33.97
CA VAL A 36 24.02 22.74 33.82
C VAL A 36 23.64 22.49 32.37
N SER A 37 24.22 23.22 31.41
CA SER A 37 23.97 22.99 29.98
C SER A 37 24.35 21.57 29.56
N ASP A 38 25.53 21.08 29.96
CA ASP A 38 26.00 19.73 29.63
C ASP A 38 25.08 18.66 30.25
N MET A 39 24.65 18.86 31.50
CA MET A 39 23.69 17.95 32.15
C MET A 39 22.35 17.91 31.42
N LEU A 40 21.83 19.06 31.01
CA LEU A 40 20.57 19.14 30.25
C LEU A 40 20.69 18.47 28.88
N GLU A 41 21.82 18.64 28.19
CA GLU A 41 22.07 17.97 26.91
C GLU A 41 22.11 16.44 27.08
N ILE A 42 22.82 15.94 28.09
CA ILE A 42 22.86 14.51 28.40
C ILE A 42 21.47 13.98 28.74
N GLN A 43 20.71 14.69 29.59
CA GLN A 43 19.35 14.28 29.95
C GLN A 43 18.41 14.26 28.74
N SER A 44 18.51 15.23 27.84
CA SER A 44 17.74 15.27 26.60
C SER A 44 18.00 14.02 25.75
N LEU A 45 19.27 13.64 25.56
CA LEU A 45 19.65 12.44 24.81
C LEU A 45 19.15 11.15 25.47
N VAL A 46 19.24 11.06 26.80
CA VAL A 46 18.71 9.92 27.56
C VAL A 46 17.20 9.79 27.36
N LEU A 47 16.46 10.89 27.49
CA LEU A 47 15.01 10.90 27.32
C LEU A 47 14.61 10.50 25.89
N GLN A 48 15.27 11.03 24.86
CA GLN A 48 15.00 10.65 23.47
C GLN A 48 15.23 9.15 23.23
N LYS A 49 16.29 8.59 23.81
CA LYS A 49 16.59 7.15 23.73
C LYS A 49 15.52 6.31 24.43
N GLU A 50 15.10 6.71 25.63
CA GLU A 50 14.05 6.00 26.37
C GLU A 50 12.69 6.11 25.68
N GLU A 51 12.34 7.29 25.15
CA GLU A 51 11.14 7.49 24.34
C GLU A 51 11.11 6.57 23.12
N ALA A 52 12.24 6.45 22.41
CA ALA A 52 12.34 5.56 21.26
C ALA A 52 12.07 4.09 21.63
N LYS A 53 12.53 3.63 22.80
CA LYS A 53 12.23 2.28 23.30
C LYS A 53 10.76 2.11 23.64
N VAL A 54 10.16 3.06 24.34
CA VAL A 54 8.71 3.03 24.68
C VAL A 54 7.87 3.01 23.40
N ARG A 55 8.25 3.82 22.40
CA ARG A 55 7.58 3.85 21.10
C ARG A 55 7.68 2.50 20.38
N TYR A 56 8.86 1.87 20.39
CA TYR A 56 9.05 0.54 19.81
C TYR A 56 8.15 -0.52 20.48
N ILE A 57 8.10 -0.52 21.82
CA ILE A 57 7.23 -1.43 22.57
C ILE A 57 5.76 -1.18 22.24
N SER A 58 5.35 0.09 22.14
CA SER A 58 3.98 0.47 21.80
C SER A 58 3.57 -0.07 20.42
N GLN A 59 4.43 0.11 19.41
CA GLN A 59 4.20 -0.45 18.07
C GLN A 59 4.11 -1.97 18.08
N LEU A 60 4.98 -2.64 18.84
CA LEU A 60 4.95 -4.09 18.97
C LEU A 60 3.64 -4.58 19.62
N LEU A 61 3.15 -3.86 20.63
CA LEU A 61 1.87 -4.13 21.28
C LEU A 61 0.69 -3.90 20.33
N ASP A 62 0.68 -2.81 19.56
CA ASP A 62 -0.38 -2.54 18.58
C ASP A 62 -0.50 -3.67 17.55
N VAL A 63 0.64 -4.11 17.01
CA VAL A 63 0.69 -5.27 16.10
C VAL A 63 0.21 -6.53 16.80
N HIS A 64 0.61 -6.76 18.05
CA HIS A 64 0.19 -7.93 18.81
C HIS A 64 -1.32 -7.95 19.05
N VAL A 65 -1.89 -6.83 19.48
CA VAL A 65 -3.33 -6.68 19.74
C VAL A 65 -4.13 -6.92 18.46
N ASP A 66 -3.75 -6.31 17.34
CA ASP A 66 -4.41 -6.54 16.05
C ASP A 66 -4.27 -8.00 15.62
N LYS A 67 -3.09 -8.61 15.75
CA LYS A 67 -2.87 -10.03 15.39
C LYS A 67 -3.73 -10.97 16.23
N VAL A 68 -3.83 -10.74 17.53
CA VAL A 68 -4.69 -11.52 18.43
C VAL A 68 -6.18 -11.35 18.05
N ALA A 69 -6.61 -10.12 17.76
CA ALA A 69 -7.97 -9.86 17.32
C ALA A 69 -8.30 -10.56 15.99
N ARG A 70 -7.42 -10.45 15.00
CA ARG A 70 -7.55 -11.15 13.70
C ARG A 70 -7.54 -12.66 13.85
N GLN A 71 -6.73 -13.20 14.77
CA GLN A 71 -6.74 -14.63 15.04
C GLN A 71 -8.08 -15.10 15.63
N LYS A 72 -8.66 -14.33 16.57
CA LYS A 72 -9.99 -14.62 17.14
C LYS A 72 -11.06 -14.63 16.05
N ILE A 73 -11.09 -13.62 15.18
CA ILE A 73 -12.05 -13.55 14.07
C ILE A 73 -11.76 -14.66 13.04
N GLY A 74 -10.49 -14.90 12.71
CA GLY A 74 -10.06 -15.88 11.73
C GLY A 74 -10.53 -17.31 12.03
N LYS A 75 -10.60 -17.70 13.31
CA LYS A 75 -11.18 -18.99 13.73
C LYS A 75 -12.65 -19.15 13.35
N LEU A 76 -13.39 -18.05 13.18
CA LEU A 76 -14.80 -18.03 12.79
C LEU A 76 -15.00 -17.85 11.28
N THR A 77 -13.91 -17.84 10.51
CA THR A 77 -13.96 -17.63 9.04
C THR A 77 -13.54 -18.90 8.30
N THR A 78 -14.00 -19.02 7.06
CA THR A 78 -13.53 -20.03 6.11
C THR A 78 -13.27 -19.37 4.76
N ALA A 79 -12.34 -19.92 3.98
CA ALA A 79 -11.96 -19.34 2.70
C ALA A 79 -13.11 -19.41 1.69
N LYS A 80 -13.60 -18.25 1.25
CA LYS A 80 -14.58 -18.19 0.16
C LYS A 80 -13.84 -18.28 -1.18
N LYS A 81 -14.10 -19.33 -1.94
CA LYS A 81 -13.59 -19.47 -3.30
C LYS A 81 -14.37 -18.55 -4.22
N PHE A 82 -13.66 -17.68 -4.93
CA PHE A 82 -14.22 -16.87 -6.01
C PHE A 82 -13.69 -17.42 -7.33
N HIS A 83 -14.58 -17.94 -8.16
CA HIS A 83 -14.22 -18.32 -9.52
C HIS A 83 -14.26 -17.06 -10.39
N HIS A 84 -13.13 -16.73 -10.99
CA HIS A 84 -13.11 -15.69 -12.02
C HIS A 84 -13.67 -16.30 -13.31
N THR A 85 -14.96 -16.07 -13.58
CA THR A 85 -15.63 -16.56 -14.79
C THR A 85 -15.88 -15.41 -15.76
N GLN A 86 -15.68 -15.66 -17.05
CA GLN A 86 -16.09 -14.73 -18.10
C GLN A 86 -17.61 -14.64 -18.17
N LYS A 87 -18.14 -13.43 -18.38
CA LYS A 87 -19.60 -13.19 -18.44
C LYS A 87 -20.26 -13.86 -19.66
N ILE A 88 -19.50 -14.08 -20.72
CA ILE A 88 -19.97 -14.71 -21.95
C ILE A 88 -19.00 -15.85 -22.25
N GLN A 89 -19.51 -17.07 -22.25
CA GLN A 89 -18.76 -18.26 -22.63
C GLN A 89 -19.42 -18.82 -23.89
N ASN A 90 -18.76 -18.66 -25.05
CA ASN A 90 -19.27 -19.20 -26.30
C ASN A 90 -19.14 -20.72 -26.28
N GLY A 91 -20.19 -21.43 -26.70
CA GLY A 91 -20.14 -22.88 -26.85
C GLY A 91 -19.09 -23.30 -27.88
N GLN A 92 -18.53 -24.52 -27.74
CA GLN A 92 -17.47 -25.02 -28.63
C GLN A 92 -17.91 -25.27 -30.08
N ASN A 93 -19.21 -25.23 -30.36
CA ASN A 93 -19.75 -25.50 -31.70
C ASN A 93 -19.90 -24.20 -32.51
N ASN A 94 -18.82 -23.80 -33.18
CA ASN A 94 -18.90 -22.82 -34.27
C ASN A 94 -19.45 -23.54 -35.50
N ARG A 95 -20.77 -23.68 -35.60
CA ARG A 95 -21.38 -24.20 -36.83
C ARG A 95 -20.97 -23.31 -38.00
N PRO A 96 -20.50 -23.87 -39.12
CA PRO A 96 -20.16 -23.07 -40.29
C PRO A 96 -21.38 -22.27 -40.74
N MET A 97 -21.22 -20.97 -40.99
CA MET A 97 -22.26 -20.17 -41.62
C MET A 97 -22.41 -20.66 -43.07
N THR A 98 -23.54 -21.29 -43.40
CA THR A 98 -23.81 -21.72 -44.77
C THR A 98 -24.32 -20.54 -45.60
N SER A 99 -23.69 -20.28 -46.74
CA SER A 99 -24.16 -19.28 -47.69
C SER A 99 -25.49 -19.70 -48.32
N TYR A 100 -26.34 -18.72 -48.63
CA TYR A 100 -27.60 -18.97 -49.32
C TYR A 100 -27.34 -19.25 -50.81
N THR A 101 -27.87 -20.37 -51.30
CA THR A 101 -27.88 -20.74 -52.72
C THR A 101 -29.32 -21.05 -53.13
N ARG A 102 -29.79 -20.48 -54.25
CA ARG A 102 -31.10 -20.85 -54.82
C ARG A 102 -31.02 -22.26 -55.39
N ILE A 103 -31.83 -23.16 -54.85
CA ILE A 103 -32.01 -24.52 -55.35
C ILE A 103 -33.43 -24.58 -55.94
N PRO A 104 -33.61 -24.98 -57.21
CA PRO A 104 -34.94 -25.12 -57.81
C PRO A 104 -35.73 -26.23 -57.11
N ILE A 105 -37.06 -26.19 -57.20
CA ILE A 105 -37.95 -27.19 -56.60
C ILE A 105 -37.65 -28.56 -57.24
N ASN A 106 -37.17 -29.51 -56.43
CA ASN A 106 -36.92 -30.88 -56.86
C ASN A 106 -38.11 -31.77 -56.46
N PHE A 107 -38.98 -32.06 -57.42
CA PHE A 107 -40.14 -32.94 -57.24
C PHE A 107 -39.76 -34.42 -57.02
N ASN A 108 -38.50 -34.79 -57.25
CA ASN A 108 -37.97 -36.16 -57.15
C ASN A 108 -37.21 -36.41 -55.84
N SER A 109 -37.12 -35.41 -54.94
CA SER A 109 -36.29 -35.44 -53.72
C SER A 109 -36.76 -36.44 -52.66
N LEU A 110 -38.01 -36.91 -52.77
CA LEU A 110 -38.65 -37.86 -51.86
C LEU A 110 -39.00 -39.19 -52.53
N ASP A 111 -38.61 -39.41 -53.78
CA ASP A 111 -38.96 -40.63 -54.53
C ASP A 111 -38.38 -41.91 -53.91
N ASN A 112 -37.25 -41.77 -53.19
CA ASN A 112 -36.59 -42.86 -52.48
C ASN A 112 -37.16 -43.09 -51.06
N THR A 113 -38.11 -42.27 -50.62
CA THR A 113 -38.80 -42.41 -49.34
C THR A 113 -40.23 -42.88 -49.54
N GLY A 114 -40.53 -44.14 -49.20
CA GLY A 114 -41.86 -44.73 -49.38
C GLY A 114 -42.03 -45.50 -50.69
N HIS A 115 -43.23 -45.47 -51.29
CA HIS A 115 -43.54 -46.09 -52.59
C HIS A 115 -43.64 -44.99 -53.67
N GLY A 116 -42.50 -44.42 -54.06
CA GLY A 116 -42.44 -43.32 -55.03
C GLY A 116 -42.85 -43.71 -56.45
N PHE A 117 -43.46 -42.77 -57.18
CA PHE A 117 -43.78 -42.89 -58.60
C PHE A 117 -42.90 -41.91 -59.39
N MET A 118 -42.13 -42.44 -60.34
CA MET A 118 -41.18 -41.67 -61.14
C MET A 118 -41.86 -41.15 -62.41
N VAL A 119 -41.85 -39.84 -62.63
CA VAL A 119 -42.39 -39.22 -63.86
C VAL A 119 -41.33 -39.28 -64.97
N ARG A 120 -41.38 -40.28 -65.86
CA ARG A 120 -40.58 -40.27 -67.10
C ARG A 120 -41.19 -39.28 -68.09
N LEU A 121 -40.51 -38.17 -68.39
CA LEU A 121 -40.79 -37.40 -69.61
C LEU A 121 -40.44 -38.28 -70.83
N MET A 122 -41.46 -38.93 -71.42
CA MET A 122 -41.36 -39.51 -72.76
C MET A 122 -41.50 -38.38 -73.79
N CYS A 123 -40.38 -37.93 -74.35
CA CYS A 123 -40.40 -37.09 -75.55
C CYS A 123 -40.58 -38.00 -76.76
N CYS A 124 -41.78 -38.00 -77.36
CA CYS A 124 -42.07 -38.70 -78.62
C CYS A 124 -42.61 -37.69 -79.65
N THR A 125 -41.71 -37.30 -80.56
CA THR A 125 -41.86 -36.85 -81.96
C THR A 125 -43.28 -36.69 -82.55
N ARG A 126 -43.59 -35.55 -83.21
CA ARG A 126 -43.48 -35.31 -84.68
C ARG A 126 -44.13 -33.98 -85.14
N LEU A 127 -43.43 -33.32 -86.06
CA LEU A 127 -43.85 -32.41 -87.15
C LEU A 127 -45.26 -31.77 -87.12
N PHE A 128 -45.31 -30.43 -87.21
CA PHE A 128 -46.08 -29.74 -88.25
C PHE A 128 -45.44 -28.37 -88.58
N PHE A 129 -45.24 -28.16 -89.89
CA PHE A 129 -44.80 -26.95 -90.58
C PHE A 129 -45.81 -25.80 -90.40
N ILE A 130 -45.33 -24.56 -90.21
CA ILE A 130 -45.40 -23.39 -91.14
C ILE A 130 -44.23 -22.49 -90.75
#